data_AF-A0A0D2WHY5-F1
#
_entry.id   AF-A0A0D2WHY5-F1
#
_cell.length_a   1.000
_cell.length_b   1.000
_cell.length_c   1.000
_cell.angle_alpha   90.00
_cell.angle_beta   90.00
_cell.angle_gamma   90.00
#
_symmetry.space_group_name_H-M   'P 1'
#
loop_
_entity.id
_entity.type
_entity.pdbx_description
1 polymer ?
#
loop_
_entity_poly.entity_id
_entity_poly.type
_entity_poly.pdbx_seq_one_letter_code
_entity_poly.pdbx_strand_id
1 'polypeptide(L)'
;MTTAQQAALVLSLREVLAIGMNLDGVAVRTLGRITSIDIQPTVTRVDIAHDGCMLTVDATLLGAVRLNVGGLFQFSGSINVDSPHRETGTFLPSRVPVGSTTSVSTSLTSATASTASSHDPMEVAPNPELDHRDHPARPAIRMFPPVSDDSVVHVTNPAIVLRAKTGRCVDGMDLRLYSEALEIRRQTFQDPATQALAQFQAEMQQ
;
A
#
# COMPACT_ATOMS: atom_id res chain seq x y z
N MET A 1 3.11 18.04 -27.26
CA MET A 1 2.14 16.97 -27.56
C MET A 1 1.29 16.78 -26.31
N THR A 2 0.07 17.31 -26.31
CA THR A 2 -0.90 17.17 -25.23
C THR A 2 -1.45 15.75 -25.26
N THR A 3 -0.98 14.88 -24.36
CA THR A 3 -1.60 13.59 -24.13
C THR A 3 -3.04 13.85 -23.69
N ALA A 4 -4.01 13.43 -24.51
CA ALA A 4 -5.42 13.48 -24.12
C ALA A 4 -5.57 12.73 -22.80
N GLN A 5 -6.04 13.43 -21.77
CA GLN A 5 -6.31 12.85 -20.46
C GLN A 5 -7.55 11.95 -20.60
N GLN A 6 -7.33 10.68 -20.97
CA GLN A 6 -8.40 9.69 -21.02
C GLN A 6 -9.06 9.62 -19.64
N ALA A 7 -10.38 9.76 -19.62
CA ALA A 7 -11.15 9.72 -18.38
C ALA A 7 -11.06 8.30 -17.78
N ALA A 8 -10.62 8.20 -16.54
CA ALA A 8 -10.54 6.92 -15.84
C ALA A 8 -11.94 6.44 -15.44
N LEU A 9 -12.23 5.16 -15.69
CA LEU A 9 -13.46 4.50 -15.24
C LEU A 9 -13.47 4.42 -13.72
N VAL A 10 -14.59 4.80 -13.08
CA VAL A 10 -14.71 4.70 -11.62
C VAL A 10 -15.33 3.36 -11.28
N LEU A 11 -14.51 2.45 -10.75
CA LEU A 11 -14.87 1.06 -10.49
C LEU A 11 -14.58 0.71 -9.01
N SER A 12 -15.49 -0.04 -8.41
CA SER A 12 -15.24 -0.74 -7.15
C SER A 12 -14.21 -1.87 -7.34
N LEU A 13 -13.57 -2.33 -6.27
CA LEU A 13 -12.64 -3.46 -6.36
C LEU A 13 -13.32 -4.72 -6.92
N ARG A 14 -14.58 -4.96 -6.53
CA ARG A 14 -15.37 -6.07 -7.05
C ARG A 14 -15.52 -6.00 -8.57
N GLU A 15 -15.80 -4.82 -9.12
CA GLU A 15 -15.94 -4.64 -10.57
C GLU A 15 -14.60 -4.79 -11.29
N VAL A 16 -13.51 -4.28 -10.72
CA VAL A 16 -12.17 -4.46 -11.29
C VAL A 16 -11.85 -5.96 -11.42
N LEU A 17 -12.12 -6.73 -10.36
CA LEU A 17 -11.88 -8.17 -10.36
C LEU A 17 -12.86 -8.94 -11.26
N ALA A 18 -14.12 -8.50 -11.34
CA ALA A 18 -15.15 -9.15 -12.16
C ALA A 18 -14.93 -8.94 -13.66
N ILE A 19 -14.61 -7.71 -14.10
CA ILE A 19 -14.27 -7.42 -15.51
C ILE A 19 -12.92 -8.05 -15.86
N GLY A 20 -12.00 -8.08 -14.90
CA GLY A 20 -10.82 -8.91 -14.97
C GLY A 20 -9.85 -8.47 -16.05
N MET A 21 -9.44 -9.42 -16.90
CA MET A 21 -8.44 -9.21 -17.95
C MET A 21 -8.89 -8.22 -19.04
N ASN A 22 -10.19 -7.99 -19.17
CA ASN A 22 -10.73 -7.02 -20.14
C ASN A 22 -10.42 -5.56 -19.79
N LEU A 23 -9.81 -5.31 -18.63
CA LEU A 23 -9.32 -3.98 -18.24
C LEU A 23 -7.86 -3.73 -18.62
N ASP A 24 -7.15 -4.65 -19.30
CA ASP A 24 -5.74 -4.44 -19.62
C ASP A 24 -5.49 -3.11 -20.37
N GLY A 25 -4.61 -2.28 -19.84
CA GLY A 25 -4.31 -0.93 -20.32
C GLY A 25 -5.38 0.14 -20.01
N VAL A 26 -6.56 -0.24 -19.52
CA VAL A 26 -7.67 0.69 -19.23
C VAL A 26 -7.37 1.53 -17.99
N ALA A 27 -7.62 2.83 -18.08
CA ALA A 27 -7.50 3.75 -16.97
C ALA A 27 -8.67 3.56 -15.98
N VAL A 28 -8.36 3.24 -14.73
CA VAL A 28 -9.33 2.99 -13.67
C VAL A 28 -9.03 3.86 -12.45
N ARG A 29 -10.09 4.32 -11.79
CA ARG A 29 -10.08 4.91 -10.47
C ARG A 29 -10.85 4.00 -9.51
N THR A 30 -10.18 3.60 -8.43
CA THR A 30 -10.75 2.73 -7.41
C THR A 30 -10.33 3.18 -6.02
N LEU A 31 -10.99 2.64 -4.99
CA LEU A 31 -10.70 2.96 -3.60
C LEU A 31 -10.48 1.68 -2.80
N GLY A 32 -9.67 1.77 -1.75
CA GLY A 32 -9.55 0.70 -0.78
C GLY A 32 -8.69 1.09 0.42
N ARG A 33 -8.78 0.31 1.49
CA ARG A 33 -7.91 0.44 2.65
C ARG A 33 -6.62 -0.32 2.38
N ILE A 34 -5.49 0.32 2.64
CA ILE A 34 -4.19 -0.35 2.54
C ILE A 34 -4.08 -1.42 3.64
N THR A 35 -3.76 -2.64 3.25
CA THR A 35 -3.60 -3.80 4.16
C THR A 35 -2.15 -4.20 4.32
N SER A 36 -1.35 -4.06 3.25
CA SER A 36 0.07 -4.37 3.23
C SER A 36 0.81 -3.39 2.32
N ILE A 37 2.09 -3.14 2.63
CA ILE A 37 3.00 -2.34 1.81
C ILE A 37 4.31 -3.12 1.72
N ASP A 38 4.70 -3.49 0.50
CA ASP A 38 6.01 -4.06 0.18
C ASP A 38 6.82 -3.01 -0.59
N ILE A 39 7.90 -2.52 0.02
CA ILE A 39 8.76 -1.49 -0.57
C ILE A 39 10.08 -2.13 -0.97
N GLN A 40 10.30 -2.25 -2.27
CA GLN A 40 11.57 -2.68 -2.85
C GLN A 40 12.26 -1.50 -3.56
N PRO A 41 13.57 -1.56 -3.82
CA PRO A 41 14.31 -0.46 -4.45
C PRO A 41 13.77 -0.03 -5.82
N THR A 42 13.13 -0.96 -6.55
CA THR A 42 12.66 -0.76 -7.92
C THR A 42 11.14 -0.80 -8.04
N VAL A 43 10.43 -1.40 -7.08
CA VAL A 43 8.99 -1.59 -7.12
C VAL A 43 8.41 -1.38 -5.73
N THR A 44 7.37 -0.55 -5.63
CA THR A 44 6.56 -0.42 -4.43
C THR A 44 5.20 -1.05 -4.69
N ARG A 45 4.86 -2.13 -3.98
CA ARG A 45 3.54 -2.78 -4.06
C ARG A 45 2.72 -2.51 -2.81
N VAL A 46 1.43 -2.29 -3.01
CA VAL A 46 0.48 -2.02 -1.94
C VAL A 46 -0.75 -2.87 -2.17
N ASP A 47 -1.18 -3.62 -1.17
CA ASP A 47 -2.43 -4.36 -1.26
C ASP A 47 -3.56 -3.54 -0.64
N ILE A 48 -4.63 -3.34 -1.39
CA ILE A 48 -5.82 -2.61 -0.93
C ILE A 48 -7.01 -3.54 -0.82
N ALA A 49 -7.80 -3.39 0.24
CA ALA A 49 -9.01 -4.17 0.47
C ALA A 49 -10.24 -3.26 0.63
N HIS A 50 -11.37 -3.71 0.07
CA HIS A 50 -12.68 -3.08 0.20
C HIS A 50 -13.77 -4.10 -0.16
N ASP A 51 -14.85 -4.16 0.62
CA ASP A 51 -16.01 -5.03 0.40
C ASP A 51 -15.68 -6.51 0.12
N GLY A 52 -14.72 -7.04 0.89
CA GLY A 52 -14.26 -8.43 0.79
C GLY A 52 -13.45 -8.74 -0.47
N CYS A 53 -13.07 -7.72 -1.25
CA CYS A 53 -12.19 -7.84 -2.41
C CYS A 53 -10.83 -7.22 -2.08
N MET A 54 -9.77 -7.76 -2.68
CA MET A 54 -8.42 -7.20 -2.56
C MET A 54 -7.73 -7.11 -3.92
N LEU A 55 -6.97 -6.03 -4.10
CA LEU A 55 -6.25 -5.70 -5.34
C LEU A 55 -4.83 -5.23 -5.01
N THR A 56 -3.85 -5.72 -5.77
CA THR A 56 -2.48 -5.23 -5.68
C THR A 56 -2.31 -3.98 -6.55
N VAL A 57 -1.67 -2.97 -5.99
CA VAL A 57 -1.39 -1.68 -6.62
C VAL A 57 0.13 -1.52 -6.73
N ASP A 58 0.63 -1.33 -7.94
CA ASP A 58 1.99 -0.83 -8.17
C ASP A 58 1.98 0.69 -7.94
N ALA A 59 2.59 1.08 -6.82
CA ALA A 59 2.70 2.45 -6.34
C ALA A 59 4.06 3.10 -6.67
N THR A 60 4.89 2.46 -7.48
CA THR A 60 6.26 2.93 -7.81
C THR A 60 6.29 4.36 -8.36
N LEU A 61 5.26 4.75 -9.12
CA LEU A 61 5.17 6.07 -9.74
C LEU A 61 4.59 7.16 -8.83
N LEU A 62 4.14 6.83 -7.61
CA LEU A 62 3.47 7.80 -6.73
C LEU A 62 4.44 8.79 -6.07
N GLY A 63 5.75 8.54 -6.09
CA GLY A 63 6.75 9.43 -5.50
C GLY A 63 6.54 9.60 -3.99
N ALA A 64 6.55 10.86 -3.51
CA ALA A 64 6.51 11.21 -2.08
C ALA A 64 5.12 11.12 -1.42
N VAL A 65 4.23 10.25 -1.90
CA VAL A 65 2.93 9.99 -1.24
C VAL A 65 3.15 9.18 0.02
N ARG A 66 2.64 9.66 1.16
CA ARG A 66 2.66 8.90 2.42
C ARG A 66 1.59 7.82 2.36
N LEU A 67 2.02 6.58 2.16
CA LEU A 67 1.19 5.38 2.24
C LEU A 67 1.21 4.87 3.69
N ASN A 68 0.03 4.63 4.26
CA ASN A 68 -0.12 4.10 5.62
C ASN A 68 -1.07 2.90 5.63
N VAL A 69 -0.62 1.79 6.22
CA VAL A 69 -1.47 0.63 6.47
C VAL A 69 -2.66 1.05 7.34
N GLY A 70 -3.84 0.56 6.97
CA GLY A 70 -5.14 0.91 7.55
C GLY A 70 -5.80 2.16 6.93
N GLY A 71 -5.03 3.02 6.25
CA GLY A 71 -5.53 4.23 5.61
C GLY A 71 -6.37 3.94 4.37
N LEU A 72 -7.42 4.73 4.17
CA LEU A 72 -8.29 4.69 3.01
C LEU A 72 -7.72 5.55 1.88
N PHE A 73 -7.49 4.95 0.72
CA PHE A 73 -6.93 5.64 -0.43
C PHE A 73 -7.79 5.49 -1.67
N GLN A 74 -7.80 6.54 -2.49
CA GLN A 74 -8.25 6.48 -3.87
C GLN A 74 -7.03 6.46 -4.79
N PHE A 75 -6.94 5.42 -5.62
CA PHE A 75 -5.92 5.29 -6.65
C PHE A 75 -6.51 5.54 -8.02
N SER A 76 -5.72 6.14 -8.91
CA SER A 76 -6.05 6.19 -10.34
C SER A 76 -4.82 5.83 -11.16
N GLY A 77 -4.99 4.91 -12.10
CA GLY A 77 -3.90 4.28 -12.83
C GLY A 77 -4.42 3.48 -14.02
N SER A 78 -3.53 2.74 -14.69
CA SER A 78 -3.93 1.75 -15.68
C SER A 78 -3.87 0.36 -15.08
N ILE A 79 -4.82 -0.50 -15.40
CA ILE A 79 -4.70 -1.92 -15.08
C ILE A 79 -3.64 -2.53 -15.99
N ASN A 80 -2.72 -3.28 -15.39
CA ASN A 80 -1.81 -4.17 -16.09
C ASN A 80 -2.21 -5.59 -15.72
N VAL A 81 -2.41 -6.42 -16.74
CA VAL A 81 -2.61 -7.85 -16.53
C VAL A 81 -1.25 -8.53 -16.66
N ASP A 82 -0.59 -8.75 -15.52
CA ASP A 82 0.59 -9.60 -15.49
C ASP A 82 0.10 -11.03 -15.77
N SER A 83 0.37 -11.52 -16.98
CA SER A 83 0.19 -12.93 -17.28
C SER A 83 1.00 -13.72 -16.24
N PRO A 84 0.43 -14.68 -15.51
CA PRO A 84 1.21 -15.55 -14.66
C PRO A 84 2.09 -16.38 -15.59
N HIS A 85 3.28 -15.88 -15.89
CA HIS A 85 4.29 -16.62 -16.61
C HIS A 85 4.57 -17.84 -15.74
N ARG A 86 4.15 -19.01 -16.24
CA ARG A 86 4.49 -20.31 -15.68
C ARG A 86 6.00 -20.33 -15.49
N GLU A 87 6.44 -20.28 -14.24
CA GLU A 87 7.74 -20.82 -13.88
C GLU A 87 7.64 -22.34 -14.07
N THR A 88 7.75 -22.80 -15.32
CA THR A 88 8.18 -24.16 -15.59
C THR A 88 9.65 -24.20 -15.18
N GLY A 89 9.86 -24.39 -13.87
CA GLY A 89 11.16 -24.61 -13.28
C GLY A 89 11.83 -25.76 -14.00
N THR A 90 12.76 -25.43 -14.89
CA THR A 90 13.81 -26.38 -15.27
C THR A 90 14.82 -26.32 -14.12
N PHE A 91 14.51 -27.05 -13.05
CA PHE A 91 15.48 -27.38 -12.01
C PHE A 91 16.62 -28.15 -12.68
N LEU A 92 17.72 -27.47 -12.99
CA LEU A 92 18.99 -28.13 -13.26
C LEU A 92 19.54 -28.62 -11.92
N PRO A 93 19.87 -29.93 -11.78
CA PRO A 93 20.41 -30.45 -10.54
C PRO A 93 21.81 -29.89 -10.29
N SER A 94 21.95 -29.33 -9.09
CA SER A 94 23.15 -29.28 -8.24
C SER A 94 24.44 -29.86 -8.85
N ARG A 95 25.45 -28.99 -9.01
CA ARG A 95 26.86 -29.40 -8.87
C ARG A 95 27.51 -28.51 -7.82
N VAL A 96 27.58 -29.06 -6.61
CA VAL A 96 28.47 -28.62 -5.54
C VAL A 96 29.93 -28.83 -5.99
N PRO A 97 30.81 -27.83 -5.88
CA PRO A 97 32.23 -28.08 -5.74
C PRO A 97 32.57 -28.16 -4.25
N VAL A 98 32.95 -29.36 -3.82
CA VAL A 98 33.67 -29.64 -2.58
C VAL A 98 34.99 -28.88 -2.62
N GLY A 99 35.31 -28.11 -1.58
CA GLY A 99 36.56 -27.35 -1.52
C GLY A 99 36.77 -26.63 -0.18
N SER A 100 37.19 -27.41 0.82
CA SER A 100 38.29 -27.09 1.73
C SER A 100 38.25 -25.81 2.59
N THR A 101 38.06 -26.04 3.89
CA THR A 101 38.90 -25.53 5.00
C THR A 101 39.32 -24.06 4.99
N THR A 102 38.88 -23.29 6.00
CA THR A 102 39.73 -22.91 7.16
C THR A 102 39.03 -21.81 7.94
N SER A 103 38.67 -22.14 9.18
CA SER A 103 38.28 -21.19 10.21
C SER A 103 39.49 -20.32 10.57
N VAL A 104 39.34 -18.99 10.55
CA VAL A 104 40.24 -18.12 11.31
C VAL A 104 39.47 -16.99 11.95
N SER A 105 39.48 -17.07 13.28
CA SER A 105 39.10 -16.06 14.23
C SER A 105 40.25 -15.07 14.37
N THR A 106 39.99 -13.77 14.28
CA THR A 106 40.88 -12.75 14.87
C THR A 106 40.03 -11.64 15.47
N SER A 107 39.86 -11.74 16.78
CA SER A 107 39.62 -10.63 17.71
C SER A 107 40.85 -9.73 17.83
N LEU A 108 40.66 -8.56 18.47
CA LEU A 108 41.62 -7.54 18.97
C LEU A 108 41.63 -6.25 18.12
N THR A 109 41.67 -5.03 18.64
CA THR A 109 42.13 -4.51 19.94
C THR A 109 41.47 -3.17 20.26
N SER A 110 41.27 -2.94 21.56
CA SER A 110 41.05 -1.66 22.23
C SER A 110 42.16 -0.65 21.96
N ALA A 111 41.82 0.64 21.88
CA ALA A 111 42.76 1.75 22.04
C ALA A 111 42.30 2.65 23.20
N THR A 112 43.21 2.84 24.13
CA THR A 112 43.09 3.59 25.37
C THR A 112 43.62 5.01 25.25
N ALA A 113 43.04 5.88 26.08
CA ALA A 113 43.67 6.95 26.86
C ALA A 113 43.98 8.32 26.21
N SER A 114 43.47 9.34 26.92
CA SER A 114 44.21 10.50 27.48
C SER A 114 43.60 11.85 27.07
N THR A 115 43.56 12.94 27.83
CA THR A 115 43.75 13.29 29.25
C THR A 115 43.36 14.78 29.38
N ALA A 116 42.70 15.15 30.49
CA ALA A 116 42.61 16.43 31.24
C ALA A 116 42.59 17.82 30.56
N SER A 117 41.68 18.68 31.05
CA SER A 117 41.96 19.94 31.80
C SER A 117 40.72 20.87 31.71
N SER A 118 39.94 21.03 32.78
CA SER A 118 40.04 22.08 33.82
C SER A 118 39.54 23.47 33.36
N HIS A 119 38.32 23.86 33.76
CA HIS A 119 37.99 25.25 34.11
C HIS A 119 36.63 25.37 34.87
N ASP A 120 36.65 26.17 35.93
CA ASP A 120 35.67 26.61 36.94
C ASP A 120 34.14 26.37 36.81
N PRO A 121 33.45 26.13 37.95
CA PRO A 121 32.00 26.26 38.09
C PRO A 121 31.60 27.70 38.47
N MET A 122 30.87 28.39 37.60
CA MET A 122 30.16 29.63 37.95
C MET A 122 28.74 29.30 38.42
N GLU A 123 28.48 29.69 39.65
CA GLU A 123 27.24 29.65 40.42
C GLU A 123 26.06 30.24 39.63
N VAL A 124 25.14 29.37 39.17
CA VAL A 124 23.85 29.79 38.59
C VAL A 124 22.84 29.86 39.74
N ALA A 125 22.39 31.07 40.04
CA ALA A 125 21.35 31.36 41.01
C ALA A 125 20.07 30.50 40.77
N PRO A 126 19.36 30.06 41.82
CA PRO A 126 18.16 29.27 41.66
C PRO A 126 17.02 30.13 41.07
N ASN A 127 16.49 29.69 39.92
CA ASN A 127 15.24 30.23 39.39
C ASN A 127 14.09 29.94 40.36
N PRO A 128 13.17 30.91 40.59
CA PRO A 128 12.00 30.67 41.42
C PRO A 128 11.08 29.66 40.74
N GLU A 129 10.81 28.53 41.43
CA GLU A 129 9.82 27.53 41.05
C GLU A 129 8.44 28.17 40.93
N LEU A 130 7.97 28.31 39.69
CA LEU A 130 6.60 28.69 39.37
C LEU A 130 5.72 27.44 39.24
N ASP A 131 5.03 27.21 40.35
CA ASP A 131 3.60 26.90 40.45
C ASP A 131 3.04 25.56 39.92
N HIS A 132 2.22 24.98 40.79
CA HIS A 132 1.50 23.74 40.62
C HIS A 132 0.50 23.82 39.48
N ARG A 133 0.67 22.97 38.46
CA ARG A 133 -0.47 22.38 37.76
C ARG A 133 -0.31 20.88 37.68
N ASP A 134 -0.94 20.24 38.64
CA ASP A 134 -1.40 18.86 38.61
C ASP A 134 -2.03 18.59 37.22
N HIS A 135 -1.25 17.99 36.31
CA HIS A 135 -1.77 17.50 35.04
C HIS A 135 -2.25 16.08 35.32
N PRO A 136 -3.56 15.78 35.23
CA PRO A 136 -3.98 14.40 35.27
C PRO A 136 -3.28 13.67 34.12
N ALA A 137 -2.61 12.57 34.45
CA ALA A 137 -1.96 11.69 33.48
C ALA A 137 -2.93 11.48 32.31
N ARG A 138 -2.50 11.85 31.10
CA ARG A 138 -3.27 11.57 29.87
C ARG A 138 -3.71 10.11 29.94
N PRO A 139 -5.01 9.80 29.85
CA PRO A 139 -5.44 8.41 29.82
C PRO A 139 -4.73 7.76 28.65
N ALA A 140 -4.03 6.66 28.93
CA ALA A 140 -3.42 5.85 27.89
C ALA A 140 -4.50 5.59 26.83
N ILE A 141 -4.25 6.06 25.60
CA ILE A 141 -5.10 5.69 24.47
C ILE A 141 -5.15 4.18 24.50
N ARG A 142 -6.33 3.61 24.79
CA ARG A 142 -6.57 2.18 24.64
C ARG A 142 -6.21 1.87 23.19
N MET A 143 -5.01 1.33 22.99
CA MET A 143 -4.67 0.55 21.82
C MET A 143 -5.70 -0.57 21.81
N PHE A 144 -6.77 -0.39 21.05
CA PHE A 144 -7.56 -1.53 20.62
C PHE A 144 -6.57 -2.41 19.86
N PRO A 145 -6.39 -3.68 20.24
CA PRO A 145 -5.63 -4.59 19.40
C PRO A 145 -6.25 -4.55 18.00
N PRO A 146 -5.45 -4.61 16.92
CA PRO A 146 -6.01 -4.83 15.60
C PRO A 146 -6.88 -6.08 15.70
N VAL A 147 -8.18 -5.94 15.43
CA VAL A 147 -9.06 -7.08 15.28
C VAL A 147 -8.62 -7.74 13.97
N SER A 148 -7.61 -8.59 14.07
CA SER A 148 -7.24 -9.51 13.00
C SER A 148 -8.36 -10.54 12.93
N ASP A 149 -9.37 -10.24 12.13
CA ASP A 149 -10.41 -11.19 11.76
C ASP A 149 -9.78 -12.20 10.79
N ASP A 150 -9.13 -13.22 11.38
CA ASP A 150 -8.20 -14.15 10.74
C ASP A 150 -8.90 -15.21 9.87
N SER A 151 -10.00 -14.86 9.20
CA SER A 151 -10.75 -15.77 8.32
C SER A 151 -11.49 -15.08 7.18
N VAL A 152 -11.28 -13.78 6.92
CA VAL A 152 -11.88 -13.13 5.76
C VAL A 152 -11.11 -13.51 4.50
N VAL A 153 -11.60 -14.54 3.81
CA VAL A 153 -11.15 -14.90 2.46
C VAL A 153 -11.53 -13.74 1.54
N HIS A 154 -10.55 -12.91 1.19
CA HIS A 154 -10.75 -11.84 0.22
C HIS A 154 -10.70 -12.43 -1.19
N VAL A 155 -11.63 -12.02 -2.04
CA VAL A 155 -11.56 -12.32 -3.47
C VAL A 155 -10.40 -11.53 -4.06
N THR A 156 -9.44 -12.22 -4.67
CA THR A 156 -8.26 -11.62 -5.31
C THR A 156 -8.05 -12.23 -6.70
N ASN A 157 -7.38 -11.48 -7.56
CA ASN A 157 -6.82 -12.02 -8.80
C ASN A 157 -5.37 -11.53 -8.93
N PRO A 158 -4.36 -12.39 -8.67
CA PRO A 158 -2.96 -11.97 -8.66
C PRO A 158 -2.44 -11.54 -10.04
N ALA A 159 -3.15 -11.88 -11.12
CA ALA A 159 -2.79 -11.45 -12.47
C ALA A 159 -3.13 -9.98 -12.73
N ILE A 160 -3.94 -9.33 -11.88
CA ILE A 160 -4.43 -7.97 -12.11
C ILE A 160 -3.73 -7.02 -11.15
N VAL A 161 -2.92 -6.12 -11.70
CA VAL A 161 -2.20 -5.11 -10.93
C VAL A 161 -2.60 -3.72 -11.41
N LEU A 162 -3.02 -2.85 -10.49
CA LEU A 162 -3.26 -1.44 -10.83
C LEU A 162 -1.93 -0.68 -10.78
N ARG A 163 -1.45 -0.22 -11.94
CA ARG A 163 -0.29 0.67 -12.01
C ARG A 163 -0.70 2.11 -11.72
N ALA A 164 -0.58 2.53 -10.48
CA ALA A 164 -1.08 3.80 -10.00
C ALA A 164 -0.23 4.98 -10.52
N LYS A 165 -0.91 5.98 -11.10
CA LYS A 165 -0.33 7.28 -11.47
C LYS A 165 -0.59 8.35 -10.42
N THR A 166 -1.69 8.20 -9.68
CA THR A 166 -2.06 9.06 -8.57
C THR A 166 -2.62 8.22 -7.43
N GLY A 167 -2.34 8.62 -6.20
CA GLY A 167 -2.90 8.05 -4.98
C GLY A 167 -3.19 9.17 -4.00
N ARG A 168 -4.38 9.17 -3.39
CA ARG A 168 -4.80 10.18 -2.41
C ARG A 168 -5.38 9.50 -1.19
N CYS A 169 -4.90 9.89 -0.01
CA CYS A 169 -5.55 9.57 1.25
C CYS A 169 -6.93 10.26 1.25
N VAL A 170 -7.96 9.48 1.49
CA VAL A 170 -9.36 9.91 1.61
C VAL A 170 -9.94 9.43 2.94
N ASP A 171 -9.11 9.32 3.97
CA ASP A 171 -9.53 8.99 5.32
C ASP A 171 -10.63 9.95 5.79
N GLY A 172 -11.68 9.38 6.39
CA GLY A 172 -12.87 10.12 6.82
C GLY A 172 -13.94 10.31 5.73
N MET A 173 -13.74 9.79 4.52
CA MET A 173 -14.79 9.75 3.50
C MET A 173 -15.95 8.84 3.94
N ASP A 174 -17.19 9.32 3.78
CA ASP A 174 -18.38 8.50 3.99
C ASP A 174 -18.52 7.51 2.82
N LEU A 175 -18.17 6.25 3.09
CA LEU A 175 -18.21 5.17 2.10
C LEU A 175 -19.64 4.84 1.65
N ARG A 176 -20.64 5.05 2.49
CA ARG A 176 -22.04 4.78 2.12
C ARG A 176 -22.51 5.80 1.10
N LEU A 177 -22.28 7.08 1.38
CA LEU A 177 -22.62 8.16 0.46
C LEU A 177 -21.82 8.08 -0.84
N TYR A 178 -20.55 7.67 -0.77
CA TYR A 178 -19.74 7.42 -1.96
C TYR A 178 -20.37 6.35 -2.87
N SER A 179 -20.78 5.21 -2.30
CA SER A 179 -21.41 4.14 -3.06
C SER A 179 -22.74 4.58 -3.69
N GLU A 180 -23.59 5.28 -2.93
CA GLU A 180 -24.85 5.83 -3.44
C GLU A 180 -24.62 6.83 -4.59
N ALA A 181 -23.65 7.75 -4.44
CA ALA A 181 -23.30 8.69 -5.48
C ALA A 181 -22.75 8.01 -6.74
N LEU A 182 -22.01 6.90 -6.57
CA LEU A 182 -21.50 6.11 -7.68
C LEU A 182 -22.64 5.39 -8.43
N GLU A 183 -23.65 4.89 -7.74
CA GLU A 183 -24.86 4.31 -8.34
C GLU A 183 -25.66 5.35 -9.11
N ILE A 184 -25.93 6.52 -8.51
CA ILE A 184 -26.62 7.63 -9.18
C ILE A 184 -25.87 8.03 -10.44
N ARG A 185 -24.53 8.11 -10.38
CA ARG A 185 -23.71 8.42 -11.54
C ARG A 185 -23.94 7.42 -12.67
N ARG A 186 -23.95 6.12 -12.37
CA ARG A 186 -24.15 5.05 -13.37
C ARG A 186 -25.53 5.07 -14.01
N GLN A 187 -26.55 5.44 -13.24
CA GLN A 187 -27.94 5.54 -13.72
C GLN A 187 -28.15 6.80 -14.57
N THR A 188 -27.56 7.93 -14.15
CA THR A 188 -27.82 9.26 -14.73
C THR A 188 -26.96 9.54 -15.94
N PHE A 189 -25.69 9.17 -15.88
CA PHE A 189 -24.73 9.35 -16.95
C PHE A 189 -24.48 7.96 -17.51
N GLN A 190 -24.68 7.77 -18.82
CA GLN A 190 -24.36 6.52 -19.53
C GLN A 190 -22.85 6.22 -19.40
N ASP A 191 -22.44 5.74 -18.23
CA ASP A 191 -21.04 5.62 -17.86
C ASP A 191 -20.43 4.53 -18.74
N PRO A 192 -19.31 4.80 -19.43
CA PRO A 192 -18.60 3.76 -20.15
C PRO A 192 -18.25 2.56 -19.26
N ALA A 193 -18.11 2.74 -17.94
CA ALA A 193 -17.98 1.65 -16.99
C ALA A 193 -19.21 0.73 -16.96
N THR A 194 -20.42 1.30 -16.94
CA THR A 194 -21.68 0.56 -16.97
C THR A 194 -21.83 -0.19 -18.29
N GLN A 195 -21.43 0.43 -19.41
CA GLN A 195 -21.47 -0.21 -20.73
C GLN A 195 -20.48 -1.38 -20.82
N ALA A 196 -19.25 -1.20 -20.34
CA ALA A 196 -18.24 -2.26 -20.32
C ALA A 196 -18.65 -3.44 -19.43
N LEU A 197 -19.25 -3.17 -18.26
CA LEU A 197 -19.76 -4.23 -17.38
C LEU A 197 -20.96 -4.96 -18.01
N ALA A 198 -21.89 -4.23 -18.65
CA ALA A 198 -23.04 -4.82 -19.31
C ALA A 198 -22.65 -5.67 -20.54
N GLN A 199 -21.67 -5.23 -21.33
CA GLN A 199 -21.11 -6.01 -22.43
C GLN A 199 -20.49 -7.32 -21.94
N PHE A 200 -19.68 -7.26 -20.88
CA PHE A 200 -19.08 -8.45 -20.29
C PHE A 200 -20.13 -9.44 -19.73
N GLN A 201 -21.17 -8.93 -19.05
CA GLN A 201 -22.27 -9.76 -18.56
C GLN A 201 -23.04 -10.43 -19.69
N ALA A 202 -23.20 -9.77 -20.83
CA ALA A 202 -23.85 -10.34 -22.01
C ALA A 202 -22.99 -11.42 -22.70
N GLU A 203 -21.67 -11.22 -22.77
CA GLU A 203 -20.73 -12.20 -23.34
C GLU A 203 -20.63 -13.47 -22.49
N MET A 204 -20.79 -13.36 -21.17
CA MET A 204 -20.78 -14.52 -20.26
C MET A 204 -22.05 -15.39 -20.31
N GLN A 205 -23.10 -14.95 -21.01
CA GLN A 205 -24.36 -15.70 -21.18
C GLN A 205 -24.48 -16.42 -22.54
N GLN A 206 -23.45 -16.38 -23.38
CA GLN A 206 -23.36 -17.10 -24.66
C GLN A 206 -22.45 -18.32 -24.54
#